data_AF-A0A101QP81-F1
#
_entry.id   AF-A0A101QP81-F1
#
_cell.length_a   1.000
_cell.length_b   1.000
_cell.length_c   1.000
_cell.angle_alpha   90.00
_cell.angle_beta   90.00
_cell.angle_gamma   90.00
#
_symmetry.space_group_name_H-M   'P 1'
#
loop_
_entity.id
_entity.type
_entity.pdbx_description
1 polymer ?
#
loop_
_entity_poly.entity_id
_entity_poly.type
_entity_poly.pdbx_seq_one_letter_code
_entity_poly.pdbx_strand_id
1 'polypeptide(L)'
;MADGIIDVRYPVVQRTIEELKDQTQQIINALNTLEDELKPLVSSWEGSDQQMYLQVQAEWDQATKNMATLLGDSGELVQSIHDNHSRDERRSADNWGNVRAR
;
A
#
# COMPACT_ATOMS: atom_id res chain seq x y z
N MET A 1 -29.10 1.79 -0.32
CA MET A 1 -28.58 0.40 -0.41
C MET A 1 -27.05 0.33 -0.54
N ALA A 2 -26.31 1.45 -0.65
CA ALA A 2 -24.84 1.43 -0.75
C ALA A 2 -24.11 1.29 0.61
N ASP A 3 -24.74 1.69 1.71
CA ASP A 3 -24.24 1.69 3.11
C ASP A 3 -23.55 0.37 3.49
N GLY A 4 -24.33 -0.72 3.57
CA GLY A 4 -23.82 -2.00 4.03
C GLY A 4 -22.82 -2.68 3.08
N ILE A 5 -22.61 -2.15 1.87
CA ILE A 5 -21.60 -2.69 0.96
C ILE A 5 -20.21 -2.13 1.30
N ILE A 6 -20.12 -0.88 1.73
CA ILE A 6 -18.84 -0.24 2.07
C ILE A 6 -18.32 -0.81 3.40
N ASP A 7 -19.17 -0.93 4.41
CA ASP A 7 -18.79 -1.46 5.72
C ASP A 7 -18.33 -2.92 5.67
N VAL A 8 -19.05 -3.78 4.94
CA VAL A 8 -18.68 -5.20 4.83
C VAL A 8 -17.35 -5.38 4.08
N ARG A 9 -17.04 -4.48 3.14
CA ARG A 9 -15.82 -4.55 2.34
C ARG A 9 -14.63 -3.85 2.99
N TYR A 10 -14.84 -2.91 3.90
CA TYR A 10 -13.74 -2.18 4.54
C TYR A 10 -12.71 -3.10 5.23
N PRO A 11 -13.10 -4.07 6.09
CA PRO A 11 -12.13 -4.98 6.71
C PRO A 11 -11.36 -5.83 5.69
N VAL A 12 -11.99 -6.17 4.57
CA VAL A 12 -11.36 -6.93 3.49
C VAL A 12 -10.31 -6.07 2.79
N VAL A 13 -10.66 -4.83 2.43
CA VAL A 13 -9.74 -3.90 1.78
C VAL A 13 -8.56 -3.56 2.68
N GLN A 14 -8.80 -3.30 3.97
CA GLN A 14 -7.73 -3.03 4.93
C GLN A 14 -6.76 -4.22 5.02
N ARG A 15 -7.28 -5.44 5.18
CA ARG A 15 -6.45 -6.66 5.21
C ARG A 15 -5.64 -6.83 3.94
N THR A 16 -6.24 -6.61 2.76
CA THR A 16 -5.51 -6.70 1.50
C THR A 16 -4.39 -5.67 1.40
N ILE A 17 -4.58 -4.45 1.92
CA ILE A 17 -3.52 -3.43 1.96
C ILE A 17 -2.37 -3.88 2.88
N GLU A 18 -2.69 -4.45 4.05
CA GLU A 18 -1.68 -5.00 4.97
C GLU A 18 -0.90 -6.15 4.31
N GLU A 19 -1.59 -7.10 3.68
CA GLU A 19 -0.98 -8.21 2.94
C GLU A 19 -0.06 -7.71 1.81
N LEU A 20 -0.49 -6.70 1.06
CA LEU A 20 0.31 -6.10 -0.01
C LEU A 20 1.54 -5.35 0.52
N LYS A 21 1.43 -4.71 1.70
CA LYS A 21 2.58 -4.09 2.38
C LYS A 21 3.60 -5.15 2.79
N ASP A 22 3.15 -6.26 3.37
CA ASP A 22 4.01 -7.37 3.75
C ASP A 22 4.71 -7.99 2.53
N GLN A 23 3.97 -8.22 1.43
CA GLN A 23 4.54 -8.70 0.18
C GLN A 23 5.55 -7.72 -0.42
N THR A 24 5.27 -6.42 -0.38
CA THR A 24 6.20 -5.38 -0.85
C THR A 24 7.50 -5.42 -0.02
N GLN A 25 7.40 -5.60 1.29
CA GLN A 25 8.58 -5.73 2.15
C GLN A 25 9.38 -7.00 1.83
N GLN A 26 8.72 -8.11 1.50
CA GLN A 26 9.39 -9.34 1.07
C GLN A 26 10.14 -9.13 -0.26
N ILE A 27 9.55 -8.41 -1.22
CA ILE A 27 10.21 -8.04 -2.49
C ILE A 27 11.46 -7.20 -2.22
N ILE A 28 11.36 -6.18 -1.37
CA ILE A 28 12.50 -5.34 -0.98
C ILE A 28 13.63 -6.18 -0.38
N ASN A 29 13.30 -7.09 0.54
CA ASN A 29 14.29 -7.94 1.17
C ASN A 29 14.97 -8.88 0.16
N ALA A 30 14.20 -9.46 -0.78
CA ALA A 30 14.75 -10.32 -1.83
C ALA A 30 15.70 -9.55 -2.76
N LEU A 31 15.36 -8.30 -3.12
CA LEU A 31 16.20 -7.43 -3.94
C LEU A 31 17.50 -7.06 -3.20
N ASN A 32 17.42 -6.73 -1.91
CA ASN A 32 18.61 -6.43 -1.10
C ASN A 32 19.55 -7.64 -1.00
N THR A 33 19.00 -8.85 -0.79
CA THR A 33 19.79 -10.09 -0.79
C THR A 33 20.46 -10.31 -2.15
N LEU A 34 19.71 -10.15 -3.24
CA LEU A 34 20.26 -10.27 -4.60
C LEU A 34 21.38 -9.25 -4.84
N GLU A 35 21.21 -8.01 -4.40
CA GLU A 35 22.25 -6.98 -4.50
C GLU A 35 23.51 -7.38 -3.74
N ASP A 36 23.37 -7.88 -2.51
CA ASP A 36 24.50 -8.31 -1.69
C ASP A 36 25.25 -9.50 -2.31
N GLU A 37 24.52 -10.45 -2.91
CA GLU A 37 25.09 -11.58 -3.65
C GLU A 37 25.80 -11.12 -4.94
N LEU A 38 25.29 -10.09 -5.61
CA LEU A 38 25.84 -9.57 -6.85
C LEU A 38 27.01 -8.60 -6.64
N LYS A 39 27.10 -7.88 -5.51
CA LYS A 39 28.22 -6.96 -5.19
C LYS A 39 29.62 -7.50 -5.53
N PRO A 40 30.02 -8.72 -5.11
CA PRO A 40 31.34 -9.25 -5.46
C PRO A 40 31.50 -9.52 -6.97
N LEU A 41 30.44 -9.90 -7.67
CA LEU A 41 30.45 -10.15 -9.12
C LEU A 41 30.53 -8.84 -9.91
N VAL A 42 29.79 -7.81 -9.49
CA VAL A 42 29.79 -6.48 -10.10
C VAL A 42 31.17 -5.84 -10.02
N SER A 43 31.95 -6.11 -8.97
CA SER A 43 33.34 -5.64 -8.87
C SER A 43 34.28 -6.23 -9.93
N SER A 44 33.89 -7.35 -10.55
CA SER A 44 34.61 -7.99 -11.66
C SER A 44 34.09 -7.60 -13.04
N TRP A 45 32.96 -6.90 -13.12
CA TRP A 45 32.39 -6.43 -14.39
C TRP A 45 33.08 -5.13 -14.82
N GLU A 46 33.69 -5.13 -16.00
CA GLU A 46 34.27 -3.94 -16.61
C GLU A 46 33.36 -3.39 -17.71
N GLY A 47 33.26 -2.07 -17.83
CA GLY A 47 32.62 -1.41 -18.98
C GLY A 47 31.09 -1.34 -18.94
N SER A 48 30.43 -1.80 -20.00
CA SER A 48 28.98 -1.63 -20.24
C SER A 48 28.10 -2.40 -19.26
N ASP A 49 28.58 -3.56 -18.79
CA ASP A 49 27.76 -4.47 -17.98
C ASP A 49 27.54 -3.93 -16.57
N GLN A 50 28.55 -3.25 -16.02
CA GLN A 50 28.43 -2.51 -14.76
C GLN A 50 27.41 -1.37 -14.87
N GLN A 51 27.39 -0.64 -15.99
CA GLN A 51 26.45 0.47 -16.20
C GLN A 51 25.01 -0.06 -16.33
N MET A 52 24.82 -1.14 -17.07
CA MET A 52 23.51 -1.79 -17.21
C MET A 52 22.98 -2.26 -15.86
N TYR A 53 23.84 -2.87 -15.03
CA TYR A 53 23.46 -3.29 -13.69
C TYR A 53 22.98 -2.13 -12.82
N LEU A 54 23.76 -1.03 -12.76
CA LEU A 54 23.39 0.15 -11.98
C LEU A 54 22.05 0.74 -12.45
N GLN A 55 21.76 0.70 -13.75
CA GLN A 55 20.48 1.13 -14.27
C GLN A 55 19.33 0.23 -13.79
N VAL A 56 19.48 -1.09 -13.92
CA VAL A 56 18.46 -2.05 -13.49
C VAL A 56 18.22 -1.98 -11.98
N GLN A 57 19.29 -1.83 -11.19
CA GLN A 57 19.21 -1.62 -9.75
C GLN A 57 18.37 -0.38 -9.41
N ALA A 58 18.65 0.75 -10.07
CA ALA A 58 17.90 1.98 -9.87
C ALA A 58 16.42 1.84 -10.27
N GLU A 59 16.12 1.10 -11.33
CA GLU A 59 14.74 0.82 -11.76
C GLU A 59 13.97 -0.01 -10.71
N TRP A 60 14.59 -1.05 -10.14
CA TRP A 60 13.99 -1.85 -9.08
C TRP A 60 13.79 -1.06 -7.78
N ASP A 61 14.78 -0.26 -7.38
CA ASP A 61 14.69 0.63 -6.23
C ASP A 61 13.55 1.66 -6.39
N GLN A 62 13.37 2.18 -7.60
CA GLN A 62 12.29 3.12 -7.88
C GLN A 62 10.93 2.41 -7.85
N ALA A 63 10.83 1.22 -8.44
CA ALA A 63 9.60 0.45 -8.45
C ALA A 63 9.13 0.08 -7.03
N THR A 64 10.04 -0.33 -6.15
CA THR A 64 9.71 -0.65 -4.75
C THR A 64 9.24 0.58 -3.96
N LYS A 65 9.90 1.73 -4.13
CA LYS A 65 9.45 3.01 -3.55
C LYS A 65 8.05 3.41 -4.02
N ASN A 66 7.77 3.22 -5.31
CA ASN A 66 6.45 3.51 -5.87
C ASN A 66 5.38 2.59 -5.27
N MET A 67 5.66 1.29 -5.13
CA MET A 67 4.73 0.35 -4.47
C MET A 67 4.45 0.75 -3.03
N ALA A 68 5.49 1.09 -2.25
CA ALA A 68 5.32 1.53 -0.87
C ALA A 68 4.47 2.81 -0.77
N THR A 69 4.68 3.77 -1.67
CA THR A 69 3.90 5.02 -1.74
C THR A 69 2.43 4.74 -2.05
N LEU A 70 2.15 3.99 -3.12
CA LEU A 70 0.77 3.66 -3.53
C LEU A 70 -0.01 2.92 -2.43
N LEU A 71 0.65 2.02 -1.70
CA LEU A 71 0.03 1.30 -0.59
C LEU A 71 -0.18 2.17 0.65
N GLY A 72 0.70 3.15 0.87
CA GLY A 72 0.49 4.22 1.87
C GLY A 72 -0.76 5.03 1.55
N ASP A 73 -0.80 5.62 0.36
CA ASP A 73 -1.90 6.46 -0.13
C ASP A 73 -3.24 5.70 -0.12
N SER A 74 -3.22 4.43 -0.54
CA SER A 74 -4.41 3.56 -0.54
C SER A 74 -4.93 3.31 0.89
N GLY A 75 -4.02 3.10 1.85
CA GLY A 75 -4.36 2.94 3.27
C GLY A 75 -5.02 4.19 3.84
N GLU A 76 -4.43 5.36 3.57
CA GLU A 76 -4.99 6.65 4.02
C GLU A 76 -6.36 6.93 3.40
N LEU A 77 -6.52 6.68 2.10
CA LEU A 77 -7.79 6.84 1.41
C LEU A 77 -8.88 5.95 2.03
N VAL A 78 -8.57 4.68 2.27
CA VAL A 78 -9.52 3.72 2.86
C VAL A 78 -9.93 4.14 4.26
N GLN A 79 -8.99 4.57 5.10
CA GLN A 79 -9.29 5.12 6.42
C GLN A 79 -10.17 6.37 6.33
N SER A 80 -9.86 7.29 5.41
CA SER A 80 -10.65 8.52 5.23
C SER A 80 -12.09 8.23 4.82
N ILE A 81 -12.31 7.24 3.96
CA ILE A 81 -13.65 6.82 3.52
C ILE A 81 -14.43 6.26 4.71
N HIS A 82 -13.80 5.43 5.54
CA HIS A 82 -14.44 4.86 6.74
C HIS A 82 -14.80 5.93 7.78
N ASP A 83 -13.87 6.86 8.06
CA ASP A 83 -14.11 7.94 9.01
C ASP A 83 -15.22 8.87 8.52
N ASN A 84 -15.27 9.17 7.22
CA ASN A 84 -16.35 9.97 6.63
C ASN A 84 -17.69 9.24 6.76
N HIS A 85 -17.73 7.96 6.41
CA HIS A 85 -18.93 7.13 6.45
C HIS A 85 -19.52 7.01 7.86
N SER A 86 -18.70 6.62 8.84
CA SER A 86 -19.14 6.46 10.22
C SER A 86 -19.65 7.77 10.85
N ARG A 87 -19.12 8.93 10.43
CA ARG A 87 -19.64 10.23 10.85
C ARG A 87 -21.01 10.53 10.25
N ASP A 88 -21.20 10.22 8.99
CA ASP A 88 -22.48 10.45 8.30
C ASP A 88 -23.57 9.52 8.84
N GLU A 89 -23.25 8.26 9.15
CA GLU A 89 -24.16 7.33 9.82
C GLU A 89 -24.60 7.85 11.19
N ARG A 90 -23.64 8.29 12.04
CA ARG A 90 -23.96 8.86 13.36
C ARG A 90 -24.88 10.06 13.25
N ARG A 91 -24.58 10.99 12.34
CA ARG A 91 -25.41 12.18 12.08
C ARG A 91 -26.82 11.79 11.62
N SER A 92 -26.93 10.80 10.73
CA SER A 92 -28.20 10.29 10.27
C SER A 92 -29.00 9.68 11.43
N ALA A 93 -28.37 8.80 12.22
CA ALA A 93 -28.98 8.17 13.39
C ALA A 93 -29.47 9.20 14.42
N ASP A 94 -28.68 10.23 14.71
CA ASP A 94 -29.05 11.34 15.59
C ASP A 94 -30.29 12.08 15.06
N ASN A 95 -30.34 12.37 13.76
CA ASN A 95 -31.50 13.00 13.12
C ASN A 95 -32.77 12.12 13.22
N TRP A 96 -32.66 10.81 12.98
CA TRP A 96 -33.80 9.90 13.11
C TRP A 96 -34.27 9.72 14.55
N GLY A 97 -33.34 9.74 15.51
CA GLY A 97 -33.65 9.74 16.95
C GLY A 97 -34.46 10.97 17.35
N ASN A 98 -34.08 12.14 16.84
CA ASN A 98 -34.79 13.40 17.07
C ASN A 98 -36.18 13.44 16.41
N VAL A 99 -36.36 12.78 15.26
CA VAL A 99 -37.66 12.71 14.57
C VAL A 99 -38.63 11.74 15.26
N ARG A 100 -38.13 10.65 15.88
CA ARG A 100 -38.95 9.68 16.62
C ARG A 100 -39.33 10.15 18.04
N ALA A 101 -38.63 11.13 18.58
CA ALA A 101 -38.95 11.73 19.88
C ALA A 101 -39.96 12.90 19.73
N ARG A 102 -41.18 12.62 19.22
CA ARG A 102 -42.37 13.49 19.31
C ARG A 102 -43.65 12.66 19.34
#